data_AF-B7IES5-F1
#
_entry.id   AF-B7IES5-F1
#
_cell.length_a   1.000
_cell.length_b   1.000
_cell.length_c   1.000
_cell.angle_alpha   90.00
_cell.angle_beta   90.00
_cell.angle_gamma   90.00
#
_symmetry.space_group_name_H-M   'P 1'
#
loop_
_entity.id
_entity.type
_entity.pdbx_description
1 polymer ?
#
loop_
_entity_poly.entity_id
_entity_poly.type
_entity_poly.pdbx_seq_one_letter_code
_entity_poly.pdbx_strand_id
1 'polypeptide(L)'
;MIIIYLGTLIMLIGNFLAFFQKNILKKIHYIGAGDTSGAILIMIGLLTKNYEIPKILTTILILIVGLPASSYFISISIIRKEKKL
;
A
#
# COMPACT_ATOMS: atom_id res chain seq x y z
N MET A 1 3.45 -2.10 -19.69
CA MET A 1 2.38 -1.08 -19.72
C MET A 1 1.11 -1.59 -19.06
N ILE A 2 0.52 -2.70 -19.53
CA ILE A 2 -0.69 -3.30 -18.91
C ILE A 2 -0.55 -3.52 -17.39
N ILE A 3 0.57 -4.10 -16.93
CA ILE A 3 0.84 -4.36 -15.51
C ILE A 3 0.85 -3.07 -14.68
N ILE A 4 1.43 -1.99 -15.23
CA ILE A 4 1.51 -0.69 -14.55
C ILE A 4 0.10 -0.11 -14.39
N TYR A 5 -0.71 -0.14 -15.46
CA TYR A 5 -2.10 0.32 -15.39
C TYR A 5 -2.94 -0.48 -14.40
N LEU A 6 -2.74 -1.80 -14.35
CA LEU A 6 -3.43 -2.67 -13.41
C LEU A 6 -3.03 -2.35 -11.96
N GLY A 7 -1.74 -2.08 -11.70
CA GLY A 7 -1.27 -1.63 -10.40
C GLY A 7 -1.87 -0.28 -9.99
N THR A 8 -1.93 0.70 -10.89
CA THR A 8 -2.59 2.00 -10.61
C THR A 8 -4.08 1.85 -10.32
N LEU A 9 -4.76 0.95 -11.04
CA LEU A 9 -6.18 0.68 -10.84
C LEU A 9 -6.44 0.04 -9.47
N ILE A 10 -5.56 -0.85 -9.01
CA ILE A 10 -5.64 -1.43 -7.66
C ILE A 10 -5.48 -0.36 -6.57
N MET A 11 -4.52 0.57 -6.72
CA MET A 11 -4.37 1.69 -5.76
C MET A 11 -5.65 2.54 -5.71
N LEU A 12 -6.22 2.85 -6.87
CA LEU A 12 -7.48 3.60 -6.96
C LEU A 12 -8.64 2.87 -6.29
N ILE A 13 -8.78 1.56 -6.51
CA ILE A 13 -9.80 0.74 -5.86
C ILE A 13 -9.60 0.74 -4.34
N GLY A 14 -8.38 0.56 -3.85
CA GLY A 14 -8.07 0.58 -2.41
C GLY A 14 -8.48 1.90 -1.76
N ASN A 15 -8.12 3.02 -2.40
CA ASN A 15 -8.48 4.36 -1.94
C ASN A 15 -10.00 4.63 -2.02
N PHE A 16 -10.64 4.18 -3.08
CA PHE A 16 -12.09 4.29 -3.24
C PHE A 16 -12.83 3.50 -2.15
N LEU A 17 -12.46 2.24 -1.92
CA LEU A 17 -13.04 1.42 -0.86
C LEU A 17 -12.81 2.04 0.52
N ALA A 18 -11.62 2.57 0.78
CA ALA A 18 -11.31 3.25 2.02
C ALA A 18 -12.20 4.48 2.26
N PHE A 19 -12.54 5.24 1.21
CA PHE A 19 -13.40 6.42 1.32
C PHE A 19 -14.79 6.09 1.89
N PHE A 20 -15.37 4.95 1.53
CA PHE A 20 -16.69 4.51 2.01
C PHE A 20 -16.68 3.85 3.40
N GLN A 21 -15.50 3.55 3.96
CA GLN A 21 -15.42 2.90 5.27
C GLN A 21 -15.52 3.91 6.43
N LYS A 22 -16.51 3.69 7.29
CA LYS A 22 -16.68 4.44 8.54
C LYS A 22 -15.68 4.03 9.63
N ASN A 23 -15.28 2.75 9.66
CA ASN A 23 -14.32 2.24 10.64
C ASN A 23 -12.89 2.63 10.22
N ILE A 24 -12.21 3.40 11.07
CA ILE A 24 -10.85 3.91 10.82
C ILE A 24 -9.83 2.79 10.57
N LEU A 25 -9.93 1.66 11.28
CA LEU A 25 -9.02 0.52 11.12
C LEU A 25 -9.23 -0.17 9.78
N LYS A 26 -10.49 -0.35 9.36
CA LYS A 26 -10.81 -0.86 8.02
C LYS A 26 -10.32 0.10 6.94
N LYS A 27 -10.48 1.41 7.16
CA LYS A 27 -10.00 2.45 6.24
C LYS A 27 -8.48 2.35 6.04
N ILE A 28 -7.71 2.26 7.12
CA ILE A 28 -6.26 2.08 7.08
C ILE A 28 -5.88 0.76 6.38
N HIS A 29 -6.61 -0.33 6.65
CA HIS A 29 -6.37 -1.61 5.99
C HIS A 29 -6.54 -1.53 4.47
N TYR A 30 -7.61 -0.91 3.97
CA TYR A 30 -7.84 -0.78 2.52
C TYR A 30 -6.81 0.12 1.84
N ILE A 31 -6.42 1.24 2.48
CA ILE A 31 -5.34 2.12 1.98
C ILE A 31 -4.03 1.34 1.93
N GLY A 32 -3.64 0.73 3.05
CA GLY A 32 -2.38 -0.02 3.16
C GLY A 32 -2.31 -1.17 2.16
N ALA A 33 -3.35 -2.00 2.06
CA ALA A 33 -3.39 -3.12 1.13
C ALA A 33 -3.39 -2.64 -0.34
N GLY A 34 -4.19 -1.63 -0.68
CA GLY A 34 -4.28 -1.07 -2.03
C GLY A 34 -2.96 -0.44 -2.49
N ASP A 35 -2.36 0.41 -1.66
CA ASP A 35 -1.10 1.08 -1.97
C ASP A 35 0.06 0.09 -2.07
N THR A 36 0.13 -0.90 -1.17
CA THR A 36 1.20 -1.92 -1.21
C THR A 36 1.11 -2.78 -2.45
N SER A 37 -0.05 -3.39 -2.69
CA SER A 37 -0.23 -4.29 -3.83
C SER A 37 -0.10 -3.55 -5.16
N GLY A 38 -0.69 -2.36 -5.27
CA GLY A 38 -0.60 -1.52 -6.46
C GLY A 38 0.83 -1.04 -6.74
N ALA A 39 1.55 -0.55 -5.72
CA ALA A 39 2.94 -0.13 -5.88
C ALA A 39 3.85 -1.30 -6.27
N ILE A 40 3.69 -2.48 -5.67
CA ILE A 40 4.45 -3.68 -6.05
C ILE A 40 4.20 -4.04 -7.51
N LEU A 41 2.94 -4.04 -7.96
CA LEU A 41 2.60 -4.31 -9.37
C LEU A 41 3.21 -3.29 -10.33
N ILE A 42 3.19 -1.99 -9.98
CA ILE A 42 3.83 -0.95 -10.79
C ILE A 42 5.34 -1.22 -10.89
N MET A 43 6.00 -1.52 -9.77
CA MET A 43 7.44 -1.81 -9.72
C MET A 43 7.81 -3.06 -10.53
N ILE A 44 7.01 -4.13 -10.43
CA ILE A 44 7.17 -5.32 -11.28
C ILE A 44 7.01 -4.96 -12.77
N GLY A 45 6.02 -4.12 -13.10
CA GLY A 45 5.83 -3.60 -14.44
C GLY A 45 7.03 -2.83 -14.96
N LEU A 46 7.72 -2.08 -14.11
CA LEU A 46 8.97 -1.37 -14.46
C LEU A 46 10.16 -2.33 -14.62
N LEU A 47 10.25 -3.41 -13.85
CA LEU A 47 11.27 -4.47 -14.04
C LEU A 47 11.19 -5.09 -15.44
N THR A 48 9.97 -5.30 -15.97
CA THR A 48 9.80 -5.83 -17.35
C THR A 48 10.36 -4.92 -18.44
N LYS A 49 10.69 -3.66 -18.10
CA LYS A 49 11.30 -2.68 -19.00
C LYS A 49 12.81 -2.53 -18.79
N ASN A 50 13.43 -3.36 -17.95
CA ASN A 50 14.85 -3.31 -17.60
C ASN A 50 15.31 -1.93 -17.07
N TYR A 51 14.41 -1.18 -16.45
CA TYR A 51 14.72 0.13 -15.88
C TYR A 51 15.33 -0.05 -14.49
N GLU A 52 16.53 0.50 -14.24
CA GLU A 52 17.18 0.60 -12.92
C GLU A 52 16.95 -0.58 -11.95
N ILE A 53 17.14 -1.81 -12.42
CA ILE A 53 16.75 -3.06 -11.74
C ILE A 53 17.15 -3.10 -10.25
N PRO A 54 18.40 -2.76 -9.85
CA PRO A 54 18.79 -2.83 -8.44
C PRO A 54 17.96 -1.90 -7.54
N LYS A 55 17.68 -0.68 -8.00
CA LYS A 55 16.89 0.29 -7.25
C LYS A 55 15.46 -0.18 -7.09
N ILE A 56 14.86 -0.72 -8.16
CA ILE A 56 13.50 -1.23 -8.11
C ILE A 56 13.37 -2.40 -7.14
N LEU A 57 14.32 -3.34 -7.15
CA LEU A 57 14.34 -4.46 -6.21
C LEU A 57 14.44 -3.98 -4.75
N THR A 58 15.31 -3.01 -4.47
CA THR A 58 15.39 -2.42 -3.12
C THR A 58 14.09 -1.74 -2.71
N THR A 59 13.43 -1.03 -3.63
CA THR A 59 12.13 -0.39 -3.36
C THR A 59 11.05 -1.43 -3.07
N ILE A 60 10.99 -2.54 -3.82
CA ILE A 60 10.03 -3.63 -3.56
C ILE A 60 10.22 -4.21 -2.16
N LEU A 61 11.46 -4.46 -1.74
CA LEU A 61 11.76 -4.96 -0.39
C LEU A 61 11.29 -3.99 0.69
N ILE A 62 11.56 -2.69 0.50
CA ILE A 62 11.10 -1.64 1.42
C ILE A 62 9.58 -1.59 1.49
N LEU A 63 8.88 -1.70 0.35
CA LEU A 63 7.41 -1.63 0.29
C LEU A 63 6.77 -2.84 0.99
N ILE A 64 7.30 -4.04 0.79
CA ILE A 64 6.78 -5.28 1.40
C ILE A 64 6.81 -5.22 2.93
N VAL A 65 7.85 -4.61 3.51
CA VAL A 65 7.99 -4.54 4.97
C VAL A 65 7.42 -3.24 5.53
N GLY A 66 7.71 -2.11 4.90
CA GLY A 66 7.44 -0.77 5.43
C GLY A 66 5.97 -0.39 5.43
N LEU A 67 5.20 -0.76 4.40
CA LEU A 67 3.77 -0.41 4.33
C LEU A 67 2.90 -1.21 5.32
N PRO A 68 3.06 -2.54 5.46
CA PRO A 68 2.36 -3.27 6.52
C PRO A 68 2.75 -2.79 7.92
N ALA A 69 4.04 -2.54 8.15
CA ALA A 69 4.53 -2.03 9.43
C ALA A 69 3.93 -0.67 9.78
N SER A 70 3.95 0.28 8.84
CA SER A 70 3.34 1.62 9.06
C SER A 70 1.84 1.53 9.32
N SER A 71 1.10 0.75 8.54
CA SER A 71 -0.34 0.53 8.75
C SER A 71 -0.63 -0.06 10.14
N TYR A 72 0.19 -1.00 10.60
CA TYR A 72 0.10 -1.57 11.94
C TYR A 72 0.39 -0.53 13.04
N PHE A 73 1.48 0.23 12.93
CA PHE A 73 1.84 1.25 13.94
C PHE A 73 0.81 2.36 14.04
N ILE A 74 0.25 2.81 12.91
CA ILE A 74 -0.85 3.77 12.88
C ILE A 74 -2.07 3.19 13.60
N SER A 75 -2.45 1.95 13.27
CA SER A 75 -3.59 1.27 13.88
C SER A 75 -3.45 1.14 15.40
N ILE A 76 -2.28 0.71 15.89
CA ILE A 76 -2.01 0.59 17.33
C ILE A 76 -2.04 1.94 18.05
N SER A 77 -1.55 2.99 17.39
CA SER A 77 -1.49 4.33 17.99
C SER A 77 -2.89 4.90 18.17
N ILE A 78 -3.78 4.67 17.21
CA ILE A 78 -5.20 5.05 17.29
C ILE A 78 -5.89 4.31 18.43
N ILE A 79 -5.75 2.98 18.50
CA ILE A 79 -6.36 2.16 19.55
C ILE A 79 -5.89 2.59 20.94
N ARG A 80 -4.59 2.88 21.11
CA ARG A 80 -4.03 3.35 22.38
C ARG A 80 -4.53 4.73 22.76
N LYS A 81 -4.78 5.61 21.79
CA LYS A 81 -5.36 6.94 22.04
C LYS A 81 -6.81 6.83 22.49
N GLU A 82 -7.60 5.97 21.86
CA GLU A 82 -9.01 5.74 22.23
C GLU A 82 -9.16 5.10 23.62
N LYS A 83 -8.26 4.19 24.02
CA LYS A 83 -8.29 3.55 25.36
C LYS A 83 -7.80 4.44 26.51
N LYS A 84 -7.14 5.56 26.22
CA LYS A 84 -6.65 6.52 27.23
C LYS A 84 -7.65 7.64 27.54
N LEU A 85 -8.71 7.75 26.73
CA LEU A 85 -9.88 8.60 26.95
C LEU A 85 -10.95 7.78 27.66
#